data_AF-A0A929I6P5-F1
#
_entry.id   AF-A0A929I6P5-F1
#
_cell.length_a   1.000
_cell.length_b   1.000
_cell.length_c   1.000
_cell.angle_alpha   90.00
_cell.angle_beta   90.00
_cell.angle_gamma   90.00
#
_symmetry.space_group_name_H-M   'P 1'
#
loop_
_entity.id
_entity.type
_entity.pdbx_description
1 polymer ?
#
loop_
_entity_poly.entity_id
_entity_poly.type
_entity_poly.pdbx_seq_one_letter_code
_entity_poly.pdbx_strand_id
1 'polypeptide(L)' 'MIINIPRRNAFNIGQFYYMMEKSVALSGYLAGHNPFIQPGVEAYKKAIFAMAGKPGSEEYGKVITEAINRMDRTVI' A
#
# COMPACT_ATOMS: atom_id res chain seq x y z
N MET A 1 -6.79 23.79 0.03
CA MET A 1 -5.72 24.17 -0.91
C MET A 1 -6.22 23.95 -2.32
N ILE A 2 -5.93 24.86 -3.26
CA ILE A 2 -6.30 24.74 -4.68
C ILE A 2 -5.01 24.90 -5.50
N ILE A 3 -4.78 24.00 -6.45
CA ILE A 3 -3.63 24.07 -7.38
C ILE A 3 -4.19 24.36 -8.77
N ASN A 4 -3.89 25.55 -9.29
CA ASN A 4 -4.33 25.96 -10.62
C ASN A 4 -3.32 25.52 -11.67
N ILE A 5 -3.75 24.63 -12.57
CA ILE A 5 -2.95 24.17 -13.70
C ILE A 5 -3.39 24.94 -14.96
N PRO A 6 -2.53 25.74 -15.59
CA PRO A 6 -2.93 26.66 -16.67
C PRO A 6 -3.55 25.97 -17.90
N ARG A 7 -3.09 24.76 -18.22
CA ARG A 7 -3.60 23.97 -19.36
C ARG A 7 -3.31 22.48 -19.17
N ARG A 8 -4.23 21.61 -19.60
CA ARG A 8 -4.02 20.15 -19.62
C ARG A 8 -3.14 19.75 -20.81
N ASN A 9 -1.83 19.75 -20.63
CA ASN A 9 -0.86 19.24 -21.60
C ASN A 9 0.27 18.48 -20.89
N ALA A 10 1.09 17.75 -21.64
CA ALA A 10 2.15 16.92 -21.08
C ALA A 10 3.16 17.72 -20.23
N PHE A 11 3.50 18.94 -20.65
CA PHE A 11 4.44 19.81 -19.95
C PHE A 11 3.93 20.19 -18.55
N ASN A 12 2.73 20.75 -18.47
CA ASN A 12 2.14 21.20 -17.21
C ASN A 12 1.83 20.03 -16.26
N ILE A 13 1.42 18.88 -16.80
CA ILE A 13 1.19 17.67 -15.99
C ILE A 13 2.51 17.12 -15.45
N GLY A 14 3.59 17.15 -16.25
CA GLY A 14 4.92 16.77 -15.77
C GLY A 14 5.41 17.65 -14.62
N GLN A 15 5.21 18.97 -14.72
CA GLN A 15 5.50 19.90 -13.63
C GLN A 15 4.69 19.57 -12.37
N PHE A 16 3.39 19.27 -12.54
CA PHE A 16 2.52 18.90 -11.43
C PHE A 16 2.98 17.61 -10.75
N TYR A 17 3.30 16.56 -11.50
CA TYR A 17 3.80 15.30 -10.92
C TYR A 17 5.10 15.52 -10.14
N TYR A 18 6.07 16.23 -10.73
CA TYR A 18 7.33 16.50 -10.04
C TYR A 18 7.14 17.30 -8.74
N MET A 19 6.25 18.30 -8.76
CA MET A 19 5.89 19.06 -7.56
C MET A 19 5.26 18.17 -6.49
N MET A 20 4.34 17.27 -6.86
CA MET A 20 3.70 16.35 -5.92
C MET A 20 4.71 15.34 -5.35
N GLU A 21 5.58 14.76 -6.18
CA GLU A 21 6.65 13.85 -5.74
C GLU A 21 7.59 14.50 -4.73
N LYS A 22 8.06 15.73 -5.02
CA LYS A 22 8.88 16.50 -4.07
C LYS A 22 8.12 16.80 -2.77
N SER A 23 6.84 17.16 -2.88
CA SER A 23 6.01 17.48 -1.71
C SER A 23 5.84 16.27 -0.80
N VAL A 24 5.59 15.08 -1.37
CA VAL A 24 5.48 13.81 -0.64
C VAL A 24 6.81 13.46 0.04
N ALA A 25 7.93 13.60 -0.67
CA ALA A 25 9.26 13.33 -0.09
C ALA A 25 9.54 14.23 1.13
N LEU A 26 9.31 15.54 0.99
CA LEU A 26 9.48 16.49 2.08
C LEU A 26 8.52 16.19 3.24
N SER A 27 7.25 15.95 2.94
CA SER A 27 6.24 15.62 3.94
C SER A 27 6.58 14.37 4.74
N GLY A 28 7.11 13.33 4.09
CA GLY A 28 7.50 12.10 4.78
C GLY A 28 8.63 12.34 5.79
N TYR A 29 9.67 13.08 5.37
CA TYR A 29 10.75 13.46 6.27
C TYR A 29 10.27 14.35 7.43
N LEU A 30 9.38 15.32 7.16
CA LEU A 30 8.77 16.15 8.21
C LEU A 30 7.93 15.32 9.20
N ALA A 31 7.25 14.28 8.72
CA ALA A 31 6.50 13.34 9.54
C ALA A 31 7.40 12.30 10.25
N GLY A 32 8.73 12.33 10.03
CA GLY A 32 9.68 11.44 10.69
C GLY A 32 9.70 10.01 10.15
N HIS A 33 9.16 9.76 8.95
CA HIS A 33 9.22 8.44 8.32
C HIS A 33 9.95 8.49 6.97
N ASN A 34 10.47 7.36 6.53
CA ASN A 34 11.09 7.26 5.20
C ASN A 34 9.97 7.17 4.13
N PRO A 35 9.85 8.14 3.20
CA PRO A 35 8.80 8.13 2.18
C PRO A 35 9.06 7.15 1.02
N PHE A 36 10.24 6.53 0.98
CA PHE A 36 10.69 5.66 -0.13
C PHE A 36 10.61 4.17 0.18
N ILE A 37 9.94 3.79 1.27
CA ILE A 37 9.77 2.38 1.67
C ILE A 37 8.30 2.05 1.94
N GLN A 38 7.96 0.77 1.84
CA GLN A 38 6.59 0.28 1.97
C GLN A 38 6.51 -1.09 2.69
N PRO A 39 7.02 -1.23 3.93
CA PRO A 39 7.11 -2.54 4.60
C PRO A 39 5.76 -3.24 4.79
N GLY A 40 4.67 -2.49 4.97
CA GLY A 40 3.33 -3.05 5.21
C GLY A 40 2.75 -3.87 4.05
N VAL A 41 3.20 -3.66 2.80
CA VAL A 41 2.64 -4.37 1.65
C VAL A 41 3.02 -5.85 1.63
N GLU A 42 4.13 -6.20 2.25
CA GLU A 42 4.61 -7.59 2.25
C GLU A 42 3.74 -8.50 3.13
N ALA A 43 3.10 -7.94 4.16
CA ALA A 43 2.21 -8.71 5.03
C ALA A 43 0.99 -9.25 4.25
N TYR A 44 0.28 -8.38 3.51
CA TYR A 44 -0.89 -8.81 2.75
C TYR A 44 -0.48 -9.70 1.56
N LYS A 45 0.65 -9.43 0.90
CA LYS A 45 1.15 -10.28 -0.19
C LYS A 45 1.41 -11.70 0.29
N LYS A 46 2.07 -11.86 1.44
CA LYS A 46 2.30 -13.19 2.05
C LYS A 46 0.99 -13.90 2.34
N ALA A 47 -0.01 -13.19 2.87
CA ALA A 47 -1.33 -13.75 3.11
C ALA A 47 -2.01 -14.22 1.83
N ILE A 48 -2.00 -13.40 0.77
CA ILE A 48 -2.57 -13.77 -0.54
C ILE A 48 -1.85 -14.97 -1.15
N PHE A 49 -0.51 -15.00 -1.13
CA PHE A 49 0.24 -16.13 -1.68
C PHE A 49 -0.02 -17.44 -0.94
N ALA A 50 -0.19 -17.35 0.38
CA ALA A 50 -0.52 -18.50 1.21
C ALA A 50 -1.94 -19.03 0.91
N MET A 51 -2.92 -18.14 0.76
CA MET A 51 -4.28 -18.52 0.35
C MET A 51 -4.35 -19.07 -1.08
N ALA A 52 -3.50 -18.57 -1.98
CA ALA A 52 -3.38 -19.06 -3.35
C ALA A 52 -2.62 -20.40 -3.46
N GLY A 53 -2.17 -20.99 -2.35
CA GLY A 53 -1.51 -22.29 -2.33
C GLY A 53 -0.08 -22.29 -2.87
N LYS A 54 0.65 -21.18 -2.77
CA LYS A 54 2.04 -21.10 -3.23
C LYS A 54 2.92 -22.10 -2.45
N PRO A 55 3.72 -22.95 -3.13
CA PRO A 55 4.63 -23.89 -2.47
C PRO A 55 5.56 -23.21 -1.46
N GLY A 56 5.69 -23.78 -0.26
CA GLY A 56 6.48 -23.22 0.83
C GLY A 56 5.77 -22.14 1.67
N SER A 57 4.46 -21.92 1.45
CA SER A 57 3.62 -21.07 2.30
C SER A 57 2.44 -21.84 2.95
N GLU A 58 2.50 -23.17 2.93
CA GLU A 58 1.40 -24.04 3.37
C GLU A 58 1.05 -23.85 4.86
N GLU A 59 2.05 -23.71 5.72
CA GLU A 59 1.85 -23.52 7.16
C GLU A 59 1.15 -22.18 7.44
N TYR A 60 1.59 -21.10 6.78
CA TYR A 60 0.99 -19.78 6.91
C TYR A 60 -0.44 -19.73 6.36
N GLY A 61 -0.71 -20.48 5.29
CA GLY A 61 -2.05 -20.59 4.70
C GLY A 61 -3.05 -21.28 5.63
N LYS A 62 -2.61 -22.32 6.36
CA LYS A 62 -3.43 -22.98 7.38
C LYS A 62 -3.78 -22.04 8.53
N VAL A 63 -2.80 -21.30 9.05
CA VAL A 63 -3.02 -20.32 10.13
C VAL A 63 -4.06 -19.27 9.73
N ILE A 64 -3.95 -18.73 8.51
CA ILE A 64 -4.91 -17.74 8.00
C ILE A 64 -6.30 -18.35 7.84
N THR A 65 -6.38 -19.57 7.28
CA THR A 65 -7.67 -20.27 7.08
C THR A 65 -8.36 -20.57 8.41
N GLU A 66 -7.61 -21.00 9.42
CA GLU A 66 -8.10 -21.21 10.78
C GLU A 66 -8.56 -19.89 11.43
N ALA A 67 -7.82 -18.80 11.25
CA ALA A 67 -8.21 -17.49 11.75
C ALA A 67 -9.53 -16.98 11.12
N ILE A 68 -9.68 -17.15 9.79
CA ILE A 68 -10.92 -16.81 9.07
C ILE A 68 -12.10 -17.64 9.60
N ASN A 69 -11.93 -18.95 9.75
CA ASN A 69 -12.97 -19.85 10.27
C ASN A 69 -13.37 -19.54 11.72
N ARG A 70 -12.49 -18.89 12.50
CA ARG A 70 -12.80 -18.42 13.86
C ARG A 70 -13.55 -17.08 13.87
N MET A 71 -13.33 -16.21 12.87
CA MET A 71 -14.00 -14.92 12.77
C MET A 71 -15.49 -15.03 12.39
N ASP A 72 -15.87 -16.07 11.65
CA ASP A 72 -17.25 -16.32 11.18
C ASP A 72 -18.24 -16.70 12.31
N ARG A 73 -17.81 -16.69 13.59
CA ARG A 73 -18.66 -16.99 14.77
C ARG A 73 -19.16 -15.77 15.52
N THR A 74 -18.90 -14.56 15.03
CA THR A 74 -19.34 -13.30 15.65
C THR A 74 -20.11 -12.46 14.64
N VAL A 75 -21.26 -12.98 14.21
CA VAL A 75 -22.29 -12.17 13.54
C VAL A 75 -23.50 -12.18 14.48
N ILE A 76 -23.83 -10.98 14.97
CA ILE A 76 -25.10 -10.66 15.65
C ILE A 76 -26.23 -10.77 14.63
#